data_AF-R4UK43-F1
#
_entry.id   AF-R4UK43-F1
#
_cell.length_a   1.000
_cell.length_b   1.000
_cell.length_c   1.000
_cell.angle_alpha   90.00
_cell.angle_beta   90.00
_cell.angle_gamma   90.00
#
_symmetry.space_group_name_H-M   'P 1'
#
loop_
_entity.id
_entity.type
_entity.pdbx_description
1 polymer ?
#
loop_
_entity_poly.entity_id
_entity_poly.type
_entity_poly.pdbx_seq_one_letter_code
_entity_poly.pdbx_strand_id
1 'polypeptide(L)'
;MSLLGCWRSDSLHSQNVPTILQEGARQLHTWDSWRQDCNTCTCSENRVARCTLRACLPRAIRQIPSSLPAETCEPGSSFKKDCNSCRCSEDGKTAVCTLKFCLPQSRRRRDVQKCQPGTTYQKGCNTCRCLEDGQTEACTLKLCLPNAGIPASNSEPKV
;
A
#
# COMPACT_ATOMS: atom_id res chain seq x y z
N MET A 1 -11.26 -22.59 -35.21
CA MET A 1 -9.94 -22.94 -35.78
C MET A 1 -8.91 -22.91 -34.65
N SER A 2 -8.02 -23.91 -34.62
CA SER A 2 -7.28 -24.40 -33.45
C SER A 2 -6.53 -23.34 -32.64
N LEU A 3 -6.88 -23.23 -31.34
CA LEU A 3 -6.30 -22.32 -30.34
C LEU A 3 -5.07 -22.91 -29.61
N LEU A 4 -4.52 -24.04 -30.04
CA LEU A 4 -3.43 -24.74 -29.35
C LEU A 4 -2.07 -24.25 -29.86
N GLY A 5 -1.45 -23.34 -29.11
CA GLY A 5 -0.16 -22.72 -29.45
C GLY A 5 0.36 -21.79 -28.35
N CYS A 6 1.67 -21.53 -28.34
CA CYS A 6 2.24 -20.43 -27.57
C CYS A 6 2.05 -19.12 -28.35
N TRP A 7 1.54 -18.07 -27.70
CA TRP A 7 1.27 -16.77 -28.34
C TRP A 7 1.91 -15.65 -27.53
N ARG A 8 2.44 -14.63 -28.22
CA ARG A 8 2.98 -13.42 -27.60
C ARG A 8 2.32 -12.20 -28.24
N SER A 9 1.77 -11.32 -27.41
CA SER A 9 1.34 -9.99 -27.83
C SER A 9 2.47 -8.98 -27.63
N ASP A 10 2.65 -8.07 -28.59
CA ASP A 10 3.56 -6.94 -28.49
C ASP A 10 2.94 -5.75 -27.73
N SER A 11 1.67 -5.85 -27.33
CA SER A 11 1.00 -4.81 -26.54
C SER A 11 1.45 -4.83 -25.08
N LEU A 12 1.92 -3.67 -24.60
CA LEU A 12 2.41 -3.42 -23.23
C LEU A 12 1.40 -3.66 -22.10
N HIS A 13 0.15 -4.03 -22.41
CA HIS A 13 -1.00 -4.11 -21.50
C HIS A 13 -1.54 -5.54 -21.28
N SER A 14 -0.70 -6.56 -21.17
CA SER A 14 -1.18 -7.90 -20.79
C SER A 14 -1.50 -7.97 -19.30
N GLN A 15 -2.69 -7.51 -18.93
CA GLN A 15 -3.42 -8.01 -17.77
C GLN A 15 -4.06 -9.35 -18.15
N ASN A 16 -4.35 -10.19 -17.15
CA ASN A 16 -4.93 -11.54 -17.25
C ASN A 16 -6.23 -11.62 -18.09
N VAL A 17 -6.12 -11.54 -19.42
CA VAL A 17 -7.23 -11.70 -20.36
C VAL A 17 -7.00 -12.98 -21.16
N PRO A 18 -7.98 -13.91 -21.23
CA PRO A 18 -7.87 -15.10 -22.04
C PRO A 18 -7.61 -14.74 -23.51
N THR A 19 -6.75 -15.54 -24.15
CA THR A 19 -6.01 -15.33 -25.42
C THR A 19 -6.87 -15.08 -26.67
N ILE A 20 -8.17 -14.85 -26.57
CA ILE A 20 -9.09 -14.81 -27.72
C ILE A 20 -9.36 -13.38 -28.24
N LEU A 21 -8.90 -12.32 -27.56
CA LEU A 21 -9.23 -10.93 -27.89
C LEU A 21 -8.05 -9.95 -27.85
N GLN A 22 -6.87 -10.32 -28.37
CA GLN A 22 -5.80 -9.34 -28.60
C GLN A 22 -5.40 -9.32 -30.08
N GLU A 23 -5.84 -8.27 -30.78
CA GLU A 23 -5.30 -7.93 -32.10
C GLU A 23 -3.78 -7.75 -31.98
N GLY A 24 -3.00 -8.45 -32.82
CA GLY A 24 -1.52 -8.38 -32.81
C GLY A 24 -0.79 -9.44 -31.98
N ALA A 25 -1.45 -10.52 -31.54
CA ALA A 25 -0.75 -11.68 -30.97
C ALA A 25 -0.06 -12.51 -32.08
N ARG A 26 1.28 -12.64 -32.01
CA ARG A 26 2.06 -13.51 -32.89
C ARG A 26 2.19 -14.91 -32.30
N GLN A 27 1.99 -15.92 -33.14
CA GLN A 27 2.25 -17.31 -32.79
C GLN A 27 3.76 -17.57 -32.70
N LEU A 28 4.20 -18.26 -31.65
CA LEU A 28 5.59 -18.66 -31.45
C LEU A 28 5.83 -20.08 -31.99
N HIS A 29 7.04 -20.31 -32.48
CA HIS A 29 7.52 -21.62 -32.90
C HIS A 29 8.04 -22.42 -31.71
N THR A 30 8.20 -23.72 -31.93
CA THR A 30 8.78 -24.63 -30.95
C THR A 30 10.21 -24.20 -30.61
N TRP A 31 10.56 -24.30 -29.33
CA TRP A 31 11.83 -23.86 -28.73
C TRP A 31 12.05 -22.35 -28.67
N ASP A 32 11.11 -21.54 -29.18
CA ASP A 32 11.16 -20.09 -28.98
C ASP A 32 11.12 -19.75 -27.50
N SER A 33 11.94 -18.77 -27.13
CA SER A 33 12.04 -18.26 -25.77
C SER A 33 11.56 -16.81 -25.70
N TRP A 34 10.76 -16.49 -24.68
CA TRP A 34 10.32 -15.12 -24.44
C TRP A 34 10.32 -14.77 -22.95
N ARG A 35 10.19 -13.48 -22.65
CA ARG A 35 10.03 -13.00 -21.28
C ARG A 35 8.58 -12.63 -21.04
N GLN A 36 8.04 -13.12 -19.93
CA GLN A 36 6.77 -12.68 -19.37
C GLN A 36 7.06 -12.12 -17.98
N ASP A 37 7.04 -10.79 -17.89
CA ASP A 37 7.56 -10.04 -16.74
C ASP A 37 9.03 -10.40 -16.42
N CYS A 38 9.31 -10.97 -15.24
CA CYS A 38 10.66 -11.46 -14.91
C CYS A 38 10.88 -12.93 -15.23
N ASN A 39 9.85 -13.64 -15.66
CA ASN A 39 9.95 -15.05 -15.95
C ASN A 39 10.43 -15.28 -17.38
N THR A 40 11.29 -16.27 -17.53
CA THR A 40 11.72 -16.76 -18.84
C THR A 40 10.84 -17.95 -19.20
N CYS A 41 10.24 -17.90 -20.38
CA CYS A 41 9.35 -18.91 -20.92
C CYS A 41 9.94 -19.52 -22.19
N THR A 42 9.63 -20.79 -22.44
CA THR A 42 9.99 -21.55 -23.63
C THR A 42 8.77 -22.28 -24.19
N CYS A 43 8.61 -22.33 -25.51
CA CYS A 43 7.55 -23.10 -26.13
C CYS A 43 8.02 -24.54 -26.34
N SER A 44 7.43 -25.49 -25.63
CA SER A 44 7.78 -26.92 -25.79
C SER A 44 7.22 -27.52 -27.08
N GLU A 45 7.72 -28.69 -27.47
CA GLU A 45 7.24 -29.47 -28.62
C GLU A 45 5.73 -29.71 -28.63
N ASN A 46 5.13 -29.88 -27.44
CA ASN A 46 3.69 -30.07 -27.29
C ASN A 46 2.90 -28.75 -27.31
N ARG A 47 3.51 -27.65 -27.75
CA ARG A 47 2.90 -26.30 -27.81
C ARG A 47 2.45 -25.77 -26.44
N VAL A 48 3.12 -26.21 -25.37
CA VAL A 48 2.90 -25.75 -24.00
C VAL A 48 4.04 -24.82 -23.59
N ALA A 49 3.69 -23.66 -23.04
CA ALA A 49 4.65 -22.73 -22.46
C ALA A 49 5.23 -23.28 -21.14
N ARG A 50 6.55 -23.44 -21.05
CA ARG A 50 7.26 -23.72 -19.79
C ARG A 50 7.98 -22.47 -19.32
N CYS A 51 7.57 -21.93 -18.18
CA CYS A 51 8.11 -20.70 -17.61
C CYS A 51 8.80 -20.96 -16.26
N THR A 52 9.80 -20.14 -15.93
CA THR A 52 10.27 -20.06 -14.54
C THR A 52 9.16 -19.50 -13.63
N LEU A 53 9.21 -19.80 -12.34
CA LEU A 53 8.24 -19.33 -11.33
C LEU A 53 8.88 -18.35 -10.35
N ARG A 54 9.43 -17.25 -10.87
CA ARG A 54 9.92 -16.14 -10.04
C ARG A 54 8.73 -15.30 -9.61
N ALA A 55 8.71 -14.94 -8.32
CA ALA A 55 7.82 -13.91 -7.81
C ALA A 55 8.21 -12.56 -8.42
N CYS A 56 7.45 -12.09 -9.40
CA CYS A 56 7.73 -10.83 -10.06
C CYS A 56 7.18 -9.67 -9.23
N LEU A 57 8.04 -8.69 -8.94
CA LEU A 57 7.63 -7.43 -8.35
C LEU A 57 6.58 -6.75 -9.25
N PRO A 58 5.52 -6.14 -8.68
CA PRO A 58 4.55 -5.37 -9.43
C PRO A 58 5.24 -4.33 -10.32
N ARG A 59 4.74 -4.14 -11.55
CA ARG A 59 5.33 -3.19 -12.50
C ARG A 59 5.40 -1.75 -11.94
N ALA A 60 4.44 -1.37 -11.09
CA ALA A 60 4.43 -0.10 -10.38
C ALA A 60 5.68 0.12 -9.50
N ILE A 61 6.29 -0.95 -9.01
CA ILE A 61 7.49 -0.90 -8.16
C ILE A 61 8.77 -1.02 -9.00
N ARG A 62 8.72 -1.70 -10.16
CA ARG A 62 9.85 -1.81 -11.09
C ARG A 62 10.23 -0.50 -11.78
N GLN A 63 9.28 0.43 -11.88
CA GLN A 63 9.47 1.74 -12.49
C GLN A 63 9.82 2.81 -11.46
N ILE A 64 9.92 2.47 -10.17
CA ILE A 64 10.48 3.40 -9.18
C ILE A 64 11.95 3.56 -9.56
N PRO A 65 12.38 4.76 -10.00
CA PRO A 65 13.79 5.00 -10.20
C PRO A 65 14.48 4.73 -8.87
N SER A 66 15.55 3.92 -8.88
CA SER A 66 16.38 3.69 -7.70
C SER A 66 17.03 4.97 -7.15
N SER A 67 16.77 6.13 -7.77
CA SER A 67 17.07 7.46 -7.27
C SER A 67 15.99 7.95 -6.30
N LEU A 68 15.66 7.16 -5.27
CA LEU A 68 15.55 7.84 -3.99
C LEU A 68 16.91 8.52 -3.79
N PRO A 69 16.98 9.84 -3.58
CA PRO A 69 18.26 10.46 -3.27
C PRO A 69 18.86 9.62 -2.15
N ALA A 70 19.99 8.96 -2.43
CA ALA A 70 20.77 8.37 -1.37
C ALA A 70 21.02 9.54 -0.42
N GLU A 71 20.42 9.50 0.76
CA GLU A 71 20.69 10.50 1.79
C GLU A 71 22.19 10.37 2.11
N THR A 72 23.02 11.08 1.35
CA THR A 72 24.45 11.14 1.57
C THR A 72 24.65 11.88 2.86
N CYS A 73 25.40 11.27 3.77
CA CYS A 73 25.80 11.88 5.02
C CYS A 73 27.22 12.43 4.89
N GLU A 74 27.57 13.39 5.75
CA GLU A 74 28.93 13.93 5.78
C GLU A 74 29.91 12.81 6.22
N PRO A 75 30.96 12.51 5.45
CA PRO A 75 31.93 11.46 5.79
C PRO A 75 32.45 11.54 7.22
N GLY A 76 32.42 10.40 7.93
CA GLY A 76 32.87 10.31 9.32
C GLY A 76 31.96 11.00 10.36
N SER A 77 30.93 11.73 9.94
CA SER A 77 30.03 12.46 10.84
C SER A 77 29.19 11.53 11.71
N SER A 78 28.75 12.04 12.85
CA SER A 78 27.77 11.39 13.72
C SER A 78 26.50 12.25 13.77
N PHE A 79 25.36 11.62 13.54
CA PHE A 79 24.06 12.31 13.46
C PHE A 79 22.97 11.49 14.15
N LYS A 80 21.80 12.10 14.36
CA LYS A 80 20.61 11.41 14.86
C LYS A 80 19.58 11.26 13.76
N LYS A 81 19.08 10.04 13.59
CA LYS A 81 17.91 9.73 12.75
C LYS A 81 16.82 9.23 13.69
N ASP A 82 15.78 10.04 13.86
CA ASP A 82 14.79 9.87 14.92
C ASP A 82 15.44 9.79 16.32
N CYS A 83 15.19 8.72 17.06
CA CYS A 83 15.79 8.45 18.36
C CYS A 83 17.12 7.66 18.27
N ASN A 84 17.52 7.27 17.06
CA ASN A 84 18.72 6.48 16.81
C ASN A 84 19.94 7.37 16.56
N SER A 85 21.09 6.89 17.03
CA SER A 85 22.39 7.52 16.79
C SER A 85 23.06 6.80 15.64
N CYS A 86 23.53 7.55 14.65
CA CYS A 86 24.12 7.05 13.42
C CYS A 86 25.54 7.59 13.24
N ARG A 87 26.41 6.80 12.62
CA ARG A 87 27.74 7.22 12.14
C ARG A 87 27.86 6.97 10.65
N CYS A 88 28.26 8.00 9.91
CA CYS A 88 28.47 7.95 8.48
C CYS A 88 29.80 7.25 8.14
N SER A 89 29.81 6.47 7.06
CA SER A 89 31.02 5.89 6.49
C SER A 89 31.91 6.97 5.86
N GLU A 90 33.19 6.66 5.67
CA GLU A 90 34.18 7.57 5.07
C GLU A 90 33.87 7.94 3.61
N ASP A 91 33.10 7.12 2.90
CA ASP A 91 32.67 7.41 1.52
C ASP A 91 31.39 8.24 1.44
N GLY A 92 30.76 8.58 2.57
CA GLY A 92 29.55 9.40 2.65
C GLY A 92 28.27 8.71 2.15
N LYS A 93 28.34 7.42 1.83
CA LYS A 93 27.25 6.68 1.15
C LYS A 93 26.42 5.82 2.08
N THR A 94 26.97 5.45 3.24
CA THR A 94 26.30 4.56 4.18
C THR A 94 26.39 5.11 5.59
N ALA A 95 25.43 4.73 6.44
CA ALA A 95 25.48 5.05 7.84
C ALA A 95 25.10 3.82 8.66
N VAL A 96 25.82 3.61 9.76
CA VAL A 96 25.51 2.58 10.76
C VAL A 96 24.79 3.25 11.91
N CYS A 97 23.56 2.80 12.19
CA CYS A 97 22.70 3.37 13.22
C CYS A 97 22.42 2.36 14.35
N THR A 98 22.17 2.87 15.56
CA THR A 98 21.52 2.08 16.60
C THR A 98 20.10 1.70 16.19
N LEU A 99 19.56 0.62 16.76
CA LEU A 99 18.24 0.08 16.42
C LEU A 99 17.28 0.18 17.61
N LYS A 100 17.11 1.39 18.14
CA LYS A 100 16.07 1.70 19.13
C LYS A 100 14.73 1.82 18.42
N PHE A 101 13.71 1.22 19.04
CA PHE A 101 12.33 1.44 18.65
C PHE A 101 11.93 2.88 19.03
N CYS A 102 11.83 3.74 18.02
CA CYS A 102 11.42 5.12 18.22
C CYS A 102 9.90 5.17 18.29
N LEU A 103 9.37 5.43 19.49
CA LEU A 103 7.95 5.73 19.64
C LEU A 103 7.63 6.96 18.78
N PRO A 104 6.56 6.92 17.96
CA PRO A 104 6.16 8.06 17.17
C PRO A 104 5.94 9.25 18.10
N GLN A 105 6.57 10.39 17.80
CA GLN A 105 6.41 11.65 18.53
C GLN A 105 4.99 12.25 18.36
N SER A 106 3.98 11.46 18.02
CA SER A 106 2.56 11.82 17.97
C SER A 106 1.87 11.71 19.34
N ARG A 107 2.58 12.12 20.39
CA ARG A 107 1.97 12.45 21.69
C ARG A 107 2.64 13.68 22.33
N ARG A 108 3.16 14.65 21.55
CA ARG A 108 3.01 16.04 22.04
C ARG A 108 1.52 16.23 22.16
N ARG A 109 1.00 16.26 23.40
CA ARG A 109 -0.42 16.34 23.80
C ARG A 109 -1.35 16.10 22.61
N ARG A 110 -1.93 14.90 22.51
CA ARG A 110 -3.26 14.83 21.89
C ARG A 110 -4.01 15.94 22.61
N ASP A 111 -4.35 17.02 21.90
CA ASP A 111 -5.27 18.02 22.42
C ASP A 111 -6.47 17.16 22.78
N VAL A 112 -6.58 16.84 24.07
CA VAL A 112 -7.62 15.93 24.52
C VAL A 112 -8.86 16.73 24.20
N GLN A 113 -9.59 16.30 23.17
CA GLN A 113 -10.80 16.98 22.75
C GLN A 113 -11.69 17.04 23.98
N LYS A 114 -11.66 18.18 24.67
CA LYS A 114 -12.38 18.32 25.94
C LYS A 114 -13.84 18.25 25.58
N CYS A 115 -14.54 17.30 26.19
CA CYS A 115 -16.00 17.25 26.14
C CYS A 115 -16.53 17.77 27.47
N GLN A 116 -17.75 18.28 27.48
CA GLN A 116 -18.35 18.77 28.72
C GLN A 116 -18.78 17.55 29.57
N PRO A 117 -18.28 17.40 30.82
CA PRO A 117 -18.61 16.25 31.67
C PRO A 117 -20.11 15.96 31.74
N GLY A 118 -20.49 14.69 31.58
CA GLY A 118 -21.88 14.25 31.65
C GLY A 118 -22.72 14.52 30.40
N THR A 119 -22.20 15.24 29.41
CA THR A 119 -22.95 15.49 28.16
C THR A 119 -23.02 14.26 27.26
N THR A 120 -24.10 14.16 26.49
CA THR A 120 -24.31 13.14 25.47
C THR A 120 -24.45 13.79 24.11
N TYR A 121 -23.78 13.26 23.08
CA TYR A 121 -23.75 13.82 21.73
C TYR A 121 -23.53 12.74 20.67
N GLN A 122 -23.72 13.09 19.39
CA GLN A 122 -23.60 12.17 18.26
C GLN A 122 -22.24 12.33 17.55
N LYS A 123 -21.54 11.22 17.29
CA LYS A 123 -20.38 11.14 16.40
C LYS A 123 -20.74 10.25 15.22
N GLY A 124 -21.15 10.88 14.13
CA GLY A 124 -21.82 10.19 13.03
C GLY A 124 -23.14 9.59 13.51
N CYS A 125 -23.29 8.28 13.36
CA CYS A 125 -24.44 7.50 13.81
C CYS A 125 -24.33 6.99 15.27
N ASN A 126 -23.16 7.19 15.90
CA ASN A 126 -22.88 6.70 17.25
C ASN A 126 -23.22 7.73 18.31
N THR A 127 -23.81 7.26 19.40
CA THR A 127 -24.12 8.06 20.58
C THR A 127 -23.00 7.93 21.59
N CYS A 128 -22.42 9.07 21.98
CA CYS A 128 -21.29 9.18 22.88
C CYS A 128 -21.69 9.94 24.13
N ARG A 129 -21.19 9.51 25.30
CA ARG A 129 -21.30 10.24 26.57
C ARG A 129 -19.91 10.62 27.06
N CYS A 130 -19.73 11.89 27.41
CA CYS A 130 -18.53 12.38 28.07
C CYS A 130 -18.51 11.94 29.55
N LEU A 131 -17.39 11.37 29.99
CA LEU A 131 -17.18 11.01 31.39
C LEU A 131 -16.81 12.24 32.23
N GLU A 132 -16.78 12.05 33.55
CA GLU A 132 -16.57 13.12 34.52
C GLU A 132 -15.21 13.81 34.42
N ASP A 133 -14.20 13.10 33.88
CA ASP A 133 -12.86 13.63 33.67
C ASP A 133 -12.77 14.68 32.55
N GLY A 134 -13.85 14.87 31.77
CA GLY A 134 -13.92 15.80 30.64
C GLY A 134 -12.97 15.46 29.49
N GLN A 135 -12.43 14.24 29.49
CA GLN A 135 -11.33 13.80 28.63
C GLN A 135 -11.60 12.45 27.98
N THR A 136 -12.39 11.60 28.63
CA THR A 136 -12.80 10.30 28.11
C THR A 136 -14.28 10.30 27.74
N GLU A 137 -14.61 9.46 26.76
CA GLU A 137 -15.96 9.31 26.24
C GLU A 137 -16.27 7.82 26.06
N ALA A 138 -17.52 7.44 26.29
CA ALA A 138 -18.05 6.11 26.00
C ALA A 138 -19.06 6.23 24.85
N CYS A 139 -18.78 5.56 23.73
CA CYS A 139 -19.60 5.60 22.52
C CYS A 139 -20.19 4.23 22.19
N THR A 140 -21.36 4.21 21.56
CA THR A 140 -21.85 3.02 20.84
C THR A 140 -20.93 2.68 19.67
N LEU A 141 -20.93 1.42 19.21
CA LEU A 141 -20.09 0.94 18.10
C LEU A 141 -20.92 0.48 16.90
N LYS A 142 -21.66 1.41 16.31
CA LYS A 142 -22.40 1.23 15.06
C LYS A 142 -21.48 1.55 13.88
N LEU A 143 -21.55 0.74 12.83
CA LEU A 143 -20.91 1.03 11.55
C LEU A 143 -21.68 2.16 10.86
N CYS A 144 -21.07 3.35 10.80
CA CYS A 144 -21.69 4.48 10.12
C CYS A 144 -21.34 4.41 8.63
N LEU A 145 -22.30 3.99 7.81
CA LEU A 145 -22.15 4.00 6.35
C LEU A 145 -22.22 5.45 5.85
N PRO A 146 -21.23 5.91 5.06
CA PRO A 146 -21.32 7.20 4.40
C PRO A 146 -22.43 7.14 3.34
N ASN A 147 -23.52 7.87 3.58
CA ASN A 147 -24.66 8.10 2.67
C ASN A 147 -25.63 6.94 2.39
N ALA A 148 -26.28 6.42 3.44
CA ALA A 148 -27.62 5.86 3.28
C ALA A 148 -28.65 6.97 3.62
N GLY A 149 -29.13 7.69 2.61
CA GLY A 149 -30.23 8.63 2.79
C GLY A 149 -31.56 7.89 2.94
N ILE A 150 -32.25 8.06 4.08
CA ILE A 150 -33.71 8.08 4.24
C ILE A 150 -34.02 9.06 5.41
N PRO A 151 -35.10 9.85 5.37
CA PRO A 151 -35.24 11.12 6.09
C PRO A 151 -35.86 11.00 7.50
N ALA A 152 -35.63 12.07 8.28
CA ALA A 152 -36.30 12.56 9.48
C ALA A 152 -37.14 11.57 10.32
N SER A 153 -36.64 11.25 11.52
CA SER A 153 -37.52 11.07 12.68
C SER A 153 -37.39 12.29 13.59
N ASN A 154 -38.44 13.11 13.61
CA ASN A 154 -38.63 14.22 14.54
C ASN A 154 -38.43 13.76 15.98
N SER A 155 -37.69 14.55 16.76
CA SER A 155 -38.00 14.76 18.17
C SER A 155 -37.64 16.20 18.53
N GLU A 156 -38.70 16.99 18.64
CA GLU A 156 -38.81 18.32 19.22
C GLU A 156 -37.98 18.48 20.51
N PRO A 157 -37.44 19.68 20.80
CA PRO A 157 -36.97 20.00 22.14
C PRO A 157 -38.19 20.06 23.08
N LYS A 158 -38.27 19.15 24.06
CA LYS A 158 -39.10 19.40 25.23
C LYS A 158 -38.44 20.51 26.05
N VAL A 159 -39.22 21.57 26.24
CA VAL A 159 -39.04 22.67 27.21
C VAL A 159 -38.66 22.14 28.59
#